data_AF-A0A971WF91-F1
#
_entry.id   AF-A0A971WF91-F1
#
_cell.length_a   1.000
_cell.length_b   1.000
_cell.length_c   1.000
_cell.angle_alpha   90.00
_cell.angle_beta   90.00
_cell.angle_gamma   90.00
#
_symmetry.space_group_name_H-M   'P 1'
#
loop_
_entity.id
_entity.type
_entity.pdbx_description
1 polymer ?
#
loop_
_entity_poly.entity_id
_entity_poly.type
_entity_poly.pdbx_seq_one_letter_code
_entity_poly.pdbx_strand_id
1 'polypeptide(L)'
;MSKIPCNIINDLLPLYIDEVCSEESCNAVSEHLKECKQCKSEYENLSKRTPSFNINESNLLLKIAKRWKKTKLLAFITGLAAIIFILTTCLSVYLYATQEIPVASEDITISNLCELSDGKIFFTLKASDSVYVEDVNWSEGLNSVCISFKTNRTQLFTADNYNNQNVSNWVFNVKYNGIRRIYYFYEGENSKPIWDSDMTLKSASEYPQVWSKINKADGNASFADKLPYNLFDNKIKYIGAPSSVIKLLESTGVYTKLGALTIQLHTVKEPFGITLNFKNIVDKDDRKEFDGLMTSYAYVLLALIDNCGEVSWTYPDNVNEEDAEEKGLVTLYDAEVFLGKDVKTYGE
;
A
#
# COMPACT_ATOMS: atom_id res chain seq x y z
N MET A 1 -88.67 -49.46 46.62
CA MET A 1 -87.55 -48.63 46.15
C MET A 1 -87.86 -48.20 44.73
N SER A 2 -87.93 -46.89 44.48
CA SER A 2 -88.18 -46.32 43.15
C SER A 2 -86.99 -46.62 42.25
N LYS A 3 -87.17 -47.41 41.20
CA LYS A 3 -86.12 -47.63 40.20
C LYS A 3 -85.81 -46.28 39.54
N ILE A 4 -84.54 -45.87 39.57
CA ILE A 4 -84.07 -44.66 38.89
C ILE A 4 -84.29 -44.84 37.39
N PRO A 5 -84.87 -43.85 36.70
CA PRO A 5 -85.15 -43.95 35.28
C PRO A 5 -83.84 -43.92 34.47
N CYS A 6 -83.81 -44.66 33.35
CA CYS A 6 -82.60 -44.85 32.54
C CYS A 6 -81.99 -43.55 31.99
N ASN A 7 -82.81 -42.51 31.78
CA ASN A 7 -82.33 -41.20 31.32
C ASN A 7 -81.37 -40.55 32.33
N ILE A 8 -81.70 -40.61 33.62
CA ILE A 8 -80.85 -40.10 34.70
C ILE A 8 -79.56 -40.91 34.76
N ILE A 9 -79.64 -42.22 34.59
CA ILE A 9 -78.45 -43.09 34.56
C ILE A 9 -77.54 -42.73 33.39
N ASN A 10 -78.09 -42.53 32.20
CA ASN A 10 -77.32 -42.17 31.01
C ASN A 10 -76.64 -40.80 31.14
N ASP A 11 -77.30 -39.82 31.77
CA ASP A 11 -76.70 -38.51 32.05
C ASP A 11 -75.54 -38.63 33.05
N LEU A 12 -75.60 -39.61 33.97
CA LEU A 12 -74.55 -39.89 34.95
C LEU A 12 -73.43 -40.80 34.41
N LEU A 13 -73.61 -41.50 33.29
CA LEU A 13 -72.61 -42.42 32.74
C LEU A 13 -71.24 -41.77 32.46
N PRO A 14 -71.14 -40.58 31.84
CA PRO A 14 -69.85 -39.93 31.60
C PRO A 14 -69.11 -39.62 32.91
N LEU A 15 -69.83 -39.08 33.91
CA LEU A 15 -69.28 -38.76 35.22
C LEU A 15 -68.87 -40.02 36.01
N TYR A 16 -69.60 -41.12 35.82
CA TYR A 16 -69.27 -42.43 36.37
C TYR A 16 -68.01 -43.03 35.72
N ILE A 17 -67.84 -42.88 34.41
CA ILE A 17 -66.64 -43.32 33.67
C ILE A 17 -65.41 -42.51 34.06
N ASP A 18 -65.57 -41.20 34.26
CA ASP A 18 -64.50 -40.29 34.67
C ASP A 18 -64.18 -40.38 36.19
N GLU A 19 -64.85 -41.26 36.93
CA GLU A 19 -64.71 -41.47 38.39
C GLU A 19 -64.91 -40.20 39.25
N VAL A 20 -65.73 -39.25 38.77
CA VAL A 20 -66.00 -37.96 39.45
C VAL A 20 -67.40 -37.88 40.08
N CYS A 21 -68.17 -38.98 40.07
CA CYS A 21 -69.46 -39.05 40.76
C CYS A 21 -69.31 -39.16 42.28
N SER A 22 -70.32 -38.68 43.03
CA SER A 22 -70.42 -38.95 44.47
C SER A 22 -70.68 -40.43 44.72
N GLU A 23 -70.25 -40.97 45.86
CA GLU A 23 -70.36 -42.40 46.19
C GLU A 23 -71.82 -42.91 46.10
N GLU A 24 -72.79 -42.09 46.52
CA GLU A 24 -74.23 -42.41 46.41
C GLU A 24 -74.68 -42.53 44.95
N SER A 25 -74.23 -41.61 44.09
CA SER A 25 -74.53 -41.64 42.65
C SER A 25 -73.82 -42.80 41.93
N CYS A 26 -72.58 -43.10 42.30
CA CYS A 26 -71.84 -44.22 41.71
C CYS A 26 -72.49 -45.57 42.08
N ASN A 27 -72.91 -45.74 43.34
CA ASN A 27 -73.64 -46.94 43.79
C ASN A 27 -74.96 -47.11 43.03
N ALA A 28 -75.73 -46.04 42.90
CA ALA A 28 -76.99 -46.03 42.14
C ALA A 28 -76.82 -46.43 40.66
N VAL A 29 -75.77 -45.94 39.99
CA VAL A 29 -75.44 -46.32 38.61
C VAL A 29 -75.00 -47.78 38.54
N SER A 30 -74.14 -48.23 39.45
CA SER A 30 -73.65 -49.62 39.47
C SER A 30 -74.76 -50.66 39.68
N GLU A 31 -75.76 -50.34 40.52
CA GLU A 31 -76.90 -51.20 40.78
C GLU A 31 -77.83 -51.26 39.57
N HIS A 32 -78.09 -50.12 38.92
CA HIS A 32 -78.89 -50.07 37.70
C HIS A 32 -78.24 -50.82 36.53
N LEU A 33 -76.91 -50.76 36.38
CA LEU A 33 -76.17 -51.47 35.33
C LEU A 33 -76.23 -53.00 35.46
N LYS A 34 -76.48 -53.53 36.67
CA LYS A 34 -76.68 -54.98 36.89
C LYS A 34 -78.03 -55.45 36.34
N GLU A 35 -79.06 -54.61 36.40
CA GLU A 35 -80.43 -54.97 36.01
C GLU A 35 -80.79 -54.54 34.57
N CYS A 36 -80.20 -53.45 34.06
CA CYS A 36 -80.58 -52.85 32.78
C CYS A 36 -79.55 -53.14 31.67
N LYS A 37 -79.92 -53.99 30.70
CA LYS A 37 -79.05 -54.33 29.55
C LYS A 37 -78.76 -53.14 28.64
N GLN A 38 -79.70 -52.20 28.51
CA GLN A 38 -79.55 -51.03 27.64
C GLN A 38 -78.47 -50.09 28.17
N CYS A 39 -78.59 -49.65 29.42
CA CYS A 39 -77.60 -48.79 30.07
C CYS A 39 -76.22 -49.46 30.15
N LYS A 40 -76.16 -50.79 30.30
CA LYS A 40 -74.89 -51.53 30.24
C LYS A 40 -74.21 -51.44 28.88
N SER A 41 -74.96 -51.60 27.78
CA SER A 41 -74.41 -51.45 26.44
C SER A 41 -73.93 -50.03 26.17
N GLU A 42 -74.67 -49.03 26.64
CA GLU A 42 -74.28 -47.61 26.51
C GLU A 42 -73.01 -47.29 27.31
N TYR A 43 -72.89 -47.80 28.53
CA TYR A 43 -71.66 -47.71 29.33
C TYR A 43 -70.45 -48.31 28.60
N GLU A 44 -70.57 -49.53 28.06
CA GLU A 44 -69.48 -50.17 27.32
C GLU A 44 -69.09 -49.39 26.05
N ASN A 45 -70.07 -48.79 25.36
CA ASN A 45 -69.83 -47.96 24.18
C ASN A 45 -69.13 -46.64 24.53
N LEU A 46 -69.48 -46.02 25.65
CA LEU A 46 -68.89 -44.77 26.13
C LEU A 46 -67.49 -45.00 26.71
N SER A 47 -67.31 -46.05 27.52
CA SER A 47 -66.02 -46.42 28.12
C SER A 47 -64.93 -46.69 27.08
N LYS A 48 -65.30 -47.18 25.88
CA LYS A 48 -64.37 -47.42 24.78
C LYS A 48 -64.02 -46.18 23.97
N ARG A 49 -64.67 -45.02 24.20
CA ARG A 49 -64.34 -43.78 23.50
C ARG A 49 -63.10 -43.15 24.14
N THR A 50 -61.96 -43.24 23.45
CA THR A 50 -60.80 -42.40 23.77
C THR A 50 -61.05 -40.97 23.31
N PRO A 51 -60.63 -39.94 24.07
CA PRO A 51 -60.71 -38.56 23.60
C PRO A 51 -59.86 -38.40 22.33
N SER A 52 -60.51 -38.11 21.20
CA SER A 52 -59.83 -37.79 19.95
C SER A 52 -59.30 -36.36 20.04
N PHE A 53 -58.06 -36.20 20.50
CA PHE A 53 -57.37 -34.93 20.30
C PHE A 53 -57.18 -34.74 18.79
N ASN A 54 -57.77 -33.69 18.22
CA ASN A 54 -57.72 -33.45 16.78
C ASN A 54 -56.28 -33.14 16.35
N ILE A 55 -55.55 -34.17 15.91
CA ILE A 55 -54.15 -34.09 15.43
C ILE A 55 -54.00 -33.04 14.31
N ASN A 56 -55.09 -32.69 13.64
CA ASN A 56 -55.08 -31.67 12.60
C ASN A 56 -54.92 -30.25 13.17
N GLU A 57 -55.49 -29.94 14.33
CA GLU A 57 -55.40 -28.61 14.96
C GLU A 57 -53.99 -28.32 15.49
N SER A 58 -53.33 -29.29 16.12
CA SER A 58 -51.94 -29.14 16.57
C SER A 58 -50.97 -28.95 15.39
N ASN A 59 -51.20 -29.65 14.28
CA ASN A 59 -50.42 -29.48 13.05
C ASN A 59 -50.63 -28.11 12.38
N LEU A 60 -51.83 -27.53 12.49
CA LEU A 60 -52.09 -26.17 12.00
C LEU A 60 -51.35 -25.11 12.81
N LEU A 61 -51.37 -25.21 14.15
CA LEU A 61 -50.65 -24.30 15.03
C LEU A 61 -49.13 -24.35 14.80
N LEU A 62 -48.57 -25.56 14.65
CA LEU A 62 -47.15 -25.72 14.32
C LEU A 62 -46.79 -25.13 12.95
N LYS A 63 -47.68 -25.23 11.94
CA LYS A 63 -47.48 -24.61 10.62
C LYS A 63 -47.48 -23.09 10.71
N ILE A 64 -48.39 -22.49 11.48
CA ILE A 64 -48.47 -21.04 11.68
C ILE A 64 -47.22 -20.53 12.41
N ALA A 65 -46.81 -21.20 13.49
CA ALA A 65 -45.60 -20.84 14.23
C ALA A 65 -44.33 -20.92 13.37
N LYS A 66 -44.19 -21.98 12.54
CA LYS A 66 -43.08 -22.10 11.58
C LYS A 66 -43.11 -20.99 10.53
N ARG A 67 -44.28 -20.66 9.98
CA ARG A 67 -44.45 -19.55 9.03
C ARG A 67 -44.04 -18.21 9.66
N TRP A 68 -44.48 -17.93 10.88
CA TRP A 68 -44.13 -16.72 11.63
C TRP A 68 -42.62 -16.60 11.91
N LYS A 69 -41.95 -17.70 12.30
CA LYS A 69 -40.49 -17.70 12.48
C LYS A 69 -39.78 -17.44 11.14
N LYS A 70 -40.23 -18.06 10.06
CA LYS A 70 -39.67 -17.84 8.71
C LYS A 70 -39.88 -16.41 8.22
N THR A 71 -41.07 -15.82 8.38
CA THR A 71 -41.32 -14.43 7.96
C THR A 71 -40.53 -13.43 8.80
N LYS A 72 -40.40 -13.63 10.11
CA LYS A 72 -39.54 -12.77 10.96
C LYS A 72 -38.06 -12.88 10.58
N LEU A 73 -37.58 -14.11 10.33
CA LEU A 73 -36.20 -14.33 9.88
C LEU A 73 -35.95 -13.67 8.52
N LEU A 74 -36.88 -13.81 7.57
CA LEU A 74 -36.77 -13.20 6.25
C LEU A 74 -36.73 -11.67 6.36
N ALA A 75 -37.61 -11.06 7.17
CA ALA A 75 -37.63 -9.62 7.41
C ALA A 75 -36.32 -9.10 8.04
N PHE A 76 -35.74 -9.86 8.97
CA PHE A 76 -34.45 -9.54 9.58
C PHE A 76 -33.30 -9.61 8.56
N ILE A 77 -33.24 -10.69 7.76
CA ILE A 77 -32.24 -10.84 6.71
C ILE A 77 -32.35 -9.73 5.66
N THR A 78 -33.56 -9.36 5.25
CA THR A 78 -33.76 -8.26 4.29
C THR A 78 -33.33 -6.91 4.86
N GLY A 79 -33.62 -6.63 6.14
CA GLY A 79 -33.16 -5.40 6.78
C GLY A 79 -31.64 -5.35 6.89
N LEU A 80 -31.02 -6.46 7.29
CA LEU A 80 -29.57 -6.56 7.41
C LEU A 80 -28.88 -6.45 6.05
N ALA A 81 -29.44 -7.05 5.00
CA ALA A 81 -28.98 -6.91 3.63
C ALA A 81 -29.09 -5.46 3.13
N ALA A 82 -30.19 -4.75 3.44
CA ALA A 82 -30.35 -3.34 3.09
C ALA A 82 -29.32 -2.45 3.78
N ILE A 83 -29.04 -2.68 5.07
CA ILE A 83 -28.02 -1.93 5.81
C ILE A 83 -26.64 -2.19 5.22
N ILE A 84 -26.29 -3.45 4.94
CA ILE A 84 -25.02 -3.79 4.30
C ILE A 84 -24.91 -3.09 2.95
N PHE A 85 -25.97 -3.10 2.14
CA PHE A 85 -25.98 -2.42 0.84
C PHE A 85 -25.77 -0.90 0.96
N ILE A 86 -26.36 -0.25 1.96
CA ILE A 86 -26.14 1.17 2.22
C ILE A 86 -24.69 1.42 2.65
N LEU A 87 -24.15 0.59 3.56
CA LEU A 87 -22.77 0.74 4.03
C LEU A 87 -21.76 0.50 2.90
N THR A 88 -21.98 -0.50 2.05
CA THR A 88 -21.09 -0.77 0.92
C THR A 88 -21.17 0.32 -0.14
N THR A 89 -22.35 0.86 -0.43
CA THR A 89 -22.48 2.00 -1.37
C THR A 89 -21.84 3.26 -0.80
N CYS A 90 -22.05 3.61 0.47
CA CYS A 90 -21.36 4.72 1.13
C CYS A 90 -19.85 4.54 1.13
N LEU A 91 -19.34 3.34 1.46
CA LEU A 91 -17.91 3.06 1.43
C LEU A 91 -17.35 3.18 0.01
N SER A 92 -18.06 2.67 -1.00
CA SER A 92 -17.63 2.74 -2.40
C SER A 92 -17.56 4.19 -2.90
N VAL A 93 -18.56 5.02 -2.54
CA VAL A 93 -18.56 6.45 -2.84
C VAL A 93 -17.41 7.15 -2.13
N TYR A 94 -17.15 6.83 -0.87
CA TYR A 94 -16.02 7.39 -0.12
C TYR A 94 -14.68 7.02 -0.77
N LEU A 95 -14.44 5.74 -1.06
CA LEU A 95 -13.20 5.29 -1.70
C LEU A 95 -13.00 5.89 -3.09
N TYR A 96 -14.08 6.01 -3.87
CA TYR A 96 -14.03 6.65 -5.18
C TYR A 96 -13.73 8.15 -5.09
N ALA A 97 -14.29 8.83 -4.09
CA ALA A 97 -14.05 10.24 -3.84
C ALA A 97 -12.60 10.52 -3.41
N THR A 98 -12.06 9.69 -2.51
CA THR A 98 -10.69 9.82 -1.97
C THR A 98 -9.62 9.15 -2.84
N GLN A 99 -9.97 8.69 -4.04
CA GLN A 99 -8.99 8.13 -4.95
C GLN A 99 -8.08 9.24 -5.47
N GLU A 100 -6.78 9.11 -5.22
CA GLU A 100 -5.74 10.00 -5.74
C GLU A 100 -5.58 9.83 -7.25
N ILE A 101 -5.50 10.93 -7.98
CA ILE A 101 -5.29 11.02 -9.42
C ILE A 101 -4.19 12.05 -9.71
N PRO A 102 -3.31 11.81 -10.71
CA PRO A 102 -2.32 12.79 -11.13
C PRO A 102 -2.98 14.05 -11.72
N VAL A 103 -2.44 15.22 -11.38
CA VAL A 103 -2.84 16.50 -11.99
C VAL A 103 -2.20 16.61 -13.38
N ALA A 104 -3.00 16.99 -14.38
CA ALA A 104 -2.54 17.16 -15.76
C ALA A 104 -1.43 18.21 -15.87
N SER A 105 -0.46 17.97 -16.75
CA SER A 105 0.69 18.87 -16.94
C SER A 105 0.33 20.24 -17.53
N GLU A 106 -0.82 20.32 -18.20
CA GLU A 106 -1.40 21.56 -18.73
C GLU A 106 -1.88 22.50 -17.61
N ASP A 107 -2.37 21.93 -16.51
CA ASP A 107 -2.82 22.66 -15.32
C ASP A 107 -1.66 23.13 -14.42
N ILE A 108 -0.41 22.80 -14.78
CA ILE A 108 0.78 23.17 -14.02
C ILE A 108 1.53 24.28 -14.75
N THR A 109 1.80 25.37 -14.04
CA THR A 109 2.61 26.48 -14.50
C THR A 109 3.96 26.51 -13.79
N ILE A 110 5.02 26.72 -14.55
CA ILE A 110 6.39 26.83 -14.05
C ILE A 110 6.73 28.33 -14.01
N SER A 111 7.20 28.80 -12.87
CA SER A 111 7.61 30.19 -12.66
C SER A 111 8.92 30.27 -11.87
N ASN A 112 9.55 31.44 -11.89
CA ASN A 112 10.80 31.70 -11.16
C ASN A 112 11.95 30.71 -11.43
N LEU A 113 12.03 30.15 -12.64
CA LEU A 113 13.13 29.25 -13.01
C LEU A 113 14.44 30.03 -13.15
N CYS A 114 15.38 29.82 -12.23
CA CYS A 114 16.69 30.49 -12.22
C CYS A 114 17.80 29.63 -11.62
N GLU A 115 19.05 30.00 -11.92
CA GLU A 115 20.24 29.47 -11.25
C GLU A 115 20.64 30.46 -10.13
N LEU A 116 20.80 29.94 -8.92
CA LEU A 116 21.25 30.70 -7.75
C LEU A 116 22.77 30.88 -7.76
N SER A 117 23.27 31.84 -6.97
CA SER A 117 24.71 32.14 -6.86
C SER A 117 25.56 30.95 -6.39
N ASP A 118 24.97 29.99 -5.68
CA ASP A 118 25.60 28.74 -5.25
C ASP A 118 25.51 27.59 -6.28
N GLY A 119 24.93 27.85 -7.46
CA GLY A 119 24.77 26.88 -8.54
C GLY A 119 23.59 25.93 -8.41
N LYS A 120 22.68 26.18 -7.45
CA LYS A 120 21.42 25.45 -7.34
C LYS A 120 20.37 26.01 -8.29
N ILE A 121 19.45 25.16 -8.72
CA ILE A 121 18.31 25.58 -9.53
C ILE A 121 17.11 25.80 -8.62
N PHE A 122 16.48 26.96 -8.76
CA PHE A 122 15.22 27.27 -8.11
C PHE A 122 14.11 27.33 -9.15
N PHE A 123 12.92 26.81 -8.80
CA PHE A 123 11.70 27.03 -9.56
C PHE A 123 10.46 26.86 -8.68
N THR A 124 9.36 27.44 -9.13
CA THR A 124 8.04 27.34 -8.50
C THR A 124 7.08 26.64 -9.44
N LEU A 125 6.43 25.59 -8.95
CA LEU A 125 5.29 24.94 -9.61
C LEU A 125 4.00 25.47 -8.99
N LYS A 126 3.10 25.98 -9.84
CA LYS A 126 1.76 26.41 -9.42
C LYS A 126 0.71 25.65 -10.23
N ALA A 127 -0.19 24.96 -9.52
CA ALA A 127 -1.40 24.39 -10.10
C ALA A 127 -2.42 25.49 -10.42
N SER A 128 -3.21 25.26 -11.46
CA SER A 128 -4.35 26.11 -11.81
C SER A 128 -5.26 26.33 -10.60
N ASP A 129 -5.87 27.51 -10.50
CA ASP A 129 -6.74 27.87 -9.37
C ASP A 129 -8.01 26.98 -9.32
N SER A 130 -8.35 26.31 -10.44
CA SER A 130 -9.43 25.32 -10.52
C SER A 130 -9.05 23.92 -10.04
N VAL A 131 -7.77 23.67 -9.78
CA VAL A 131 -7.25 22.37 -9.35
C VAL A 131 -6.87 22.44 -7.89
N TYR A 132 -7.31 21.44 -7.14
CA TYR A 132 -6.93 21.26 -5.74
C TYR A 132 -5.77 20.27 -5.66
N VAL A 133 -4.66 20.66 -5.05
CA VAL A 133 -3.53 19.77 -4.82
C VAL A 133 -3.64 19.17 -3.43
N GLU A 134 -3.86 17.86 -3.36
CA GLU A 134 -3.89 17.09 -2.11
C GLU A 134 -2.47 16.77 -1.64
N ASP A 135 -1.63 16.36 -2.58
CA ASP A 135 -0.28 15.89 -2.29
C ASP A 135 0.70 16.21 -3.44
N VAL A 136 1.98 16.32 -3.09
CA VAL A 136 3.07 16.61 -4.01
C VAL A 136 4.13 15.54 -3.86
N ASN A 137 4.29 14.72 -4.89
CA ASN A 137 5.22 13.60 -4.93
C ASN A 137 6.43 13.94 -5.81
N TRP A 138 7.56 13.31 -5.50
CA TRP A 138 8.74 13.37 -6.35
C TRP A 138 9.53 12.06 -6.25
N SER A 139 10.28 11.74 -7.29
CA SER A 139 11.23 10.63 -7.27
C SER A 139 12.47 10.95 -8.09
N GLU A 140 13.59 10.37 -7.69
CA GLU A 140 14.90 10.52 -8.33
C GLU A 140 15.22 9.26 -9.13
N GLY A 141 15.44 9.43 -10.44
CA GLY A 141 16.03 8.44 -11.32
C GLY A 141 17.55 8.60 -11.43
N LEU A 142 18.20 7.85 -12.33
CA LEU A 142 19.67 7.88 -12.47
C LEU A 142 20.24 9.30 -12.71
N ASN A 143 19.59 10.12 -13.55
CA ASN A 143 20.00 11.50 -13.85
C ASN A 143 18.81 12.48 -13.99
N SER A 144 17.63 12.06 -13.55
CA SER A 144 16.42 12.84 -13.69
C SER A 144 15.66 12.93 -12.38
N VAL A 145 15.00 14.06 -12.17
CA VAL A 145 14.02 14.19 -11.10
C VAL A 145 12.66 14.39 -11.72
N CYS A 146 11.70 13.60 -11.26
CA CYS A 146 10.31 13.77 -11.65
C CYS A 146 9.49 14.27 -10.44
N ILE A 147 8.60 15.22 -10.71
CA ILE A 147 7.68 15.79 -9.72
C ILE A 147 6.26 15.59 -10.24
N SER A 148 5.32 15.19 -9.38
CA SER A 148 3.91 15.06 -9.75
C SER A 148 3.02 15.59 -8.63
N PHE A 149 1.93 16.25 -9.02
CA PHE A 149 0.90 16.67 -8.07
C PHE A 149 -0.24 15.66 -8.14
N LYS A 150 -0.85 15.38 -6.99
CA LYS A 150 -2.02 14.52 -6.88
C LYS A 150 -3.21 15.31 -6.36
N THR A 151 -4.38 14.93 -6.85
CA THR A 151 -5.67 15.46 -6.43
C THR A 151 -6.66 14.32 -6.20
N ASN A 152 -7.73 14.57 -5.46
CA ASN A 152 -8.78 13.58 -5.22
C ASN A 152 -9.96 13.88 -6.15
N ARG A 153 -10.68 12.84 -6.62
CA ARG A 153 -11.79 12.99 -7.59
C ARG A 153 -12.86 13.98 -7.14
N THR A 154 -13.24 13.91 -5.86
CA THR A 154 -14.26 14.77 -5.29
C THR A 154 -13.90 15.20 -3.87
N GLN A 155 -14.25 16.44 -3.56
CA GLN A 155 -14.01 17.02 -2.24
C GLN A 155 -15.18 16.66 -1.32
N LEU A 156 -15.10 15.50 -0.66
CA LEU A 156 -15.99 15.17 0.44
C LEU A 156 -15.40 15.76 1.72
N PHE A 157 -15.95 16.89 2.19
CA PHE A 157 -15.58 17.59 3.43
C PHE A 157 -14.21 18.27 3.40
N THR A 158 -14.17 19.55 3.03
CA THR A 158 -12.96 20.39 3.14
C THR A 158 -13.22 21.55 4.09
N ALA A 159 -12.34 21.69 5.08
CA ALA A 159 -12.23 22.88 5.92
C ALA A 159 -11.48 23.98 5.14
N ASP A 160 -11.83 25.25 5.36
CA ASP A 160 -11.46 26.45 4.60
C ASP A 160 -9.95 26.80 4.44
N ASN A 161 -9.01 25.87 4.64
CA ASN A 161 -7.55 26.11 4.55
C ASN A 161 -6.99 25.85 3.14
N TYR A 162 -7.62 26.44 2.13
CA TYR A 162 -7.45 26.13 0.69
C TYR A 162 -6.09 26.50 0.05
N ASN A 163 -5.23 27.30 0.68
CA ASN A 163 -4.16 28.00 -0.07
C ASN A 163 -2.73 27.46 0.06
N ASN A 164 -2.48 26.41 0.85
CA ASN A 164 -1.10 26.08 1.21
C ASN A 164 -0.41 25.02 0.32
N GLN A 165 -1.10 24.36 -0.62
CA GLN A 165 -0.51 23.28 -1.45
C GLN A 165 -0.56 23.51 -2.97
N ASN A 166 -1.36 24.46 -3.47
CA ASN A 166 -1.44 24.74 -4.91
C ASN A 166 -0.16 25.40 -5.48
N VAL A 167 0.75 25.83 -4.61
CA VAL A 167 2.05 26.39 -4.98
C VAL A 167 3.13 25.60 -4.23
N SER A 168 4.11 25.10 -4.98
CA SER A 168 5.23 24.31 -4.48
C SER A 168 6.54 24.91 -4.97
N ASN A 169 7.40 25.31 -4.04
CA ASN A 169 8.71 25.89 -4.33
C ASN A 169 9.79 24.82 -4.21
N TRP A 170 10.71 24.75 -5.17
CA TRP A 170 11.73 23.71 -5.25
C TRP A 170 13.13 24.31 -5.39
N VAL A 171 14.10 23.66 -4.76
CA VAL A 171 15.52 23.94 -4.92
C VAL A 171 16.25 22.63 -5.16
N PHE A 172 17.01 22.55 -6.25
CA PHE A 172 17.80 21.37 -6.60
C PHE A 172 19.29 21.72 -6.74
N ASN A 173 20.13 20.88 -6.14
CA ASN A 173 21.57 20.96 -6.37
C ASN A 173 21.95 20.07 -7.58
N VAL A 174 22.13 20.68 -8.74
CA VAL A 174 22.44 19.95 -9.98
C VAL A 174 23.95 19.74 -10.21
N LYS A 175 24.81 20.54 -9.57
CA LYS A 175 26.27 20.47 -9.79
C LYS A 175 26.92 19.21 -9.22
N TYR A 176 26.37 18.65 -8.14
CA TYR A 176 26.99 17.54 -7.40
C TYR A 176 26.19 16.23 -7.47
N ASN A 177 24.94 16.25 -7.94
CA ASN A 177 24.06 15.09 -7.92
C ASN A 177 23.90 14.40 -9.28
N GLY A 178 24.60 14.83 -10.33
CA GLY A 178 24.49 14.24 -11.68
C GLY A 178 23.15 14.52 -12.40
N ILE A 179 22.22 15.22 -11.75
CA ILE A 179 20.90 15.55 -12.33
C ILE A 179 21.08 16.39 -13.60
N ARG A 180 20.61 15.85 -14.73
CA ARG A 180 20.62 16.51 -16.04
C ARG A 180 19.25 16.99 -16.49
N ARG A 181 18.17 16.45 -15.91
CA ARG A 181 16.80 16.81 -16.27
C ARG A 181 15.90 16.87 -15.06
N ILE A 182 15.05 17.88 -15.00
CA ILE A 182 13.93 17.96 -14.06
C ILE A 182 12.66 18.11 -14.88
N TYR A 183 11.65 17.29 -14.61
CA TYR A 183 10.40 17.32 -15.35
C TYR A 183 9.20 17.06 -14.45
N TYR A 184 8.05 17.58 -14.85
CA TYR A 184 6.77 17.26 -14.26
C TYR A 184 6.23 15.98 -14.90
N PHE A 185 5.97 14.95 -14.10
CA PHE A 185 5.47 13.67 -14.57
C PHE A 185 3.95 13.66 -14.65
N TYR A 186 3.45 13.18 -15.78
CA TYR A 186 2.05 12.82 -15.99
C TYR A 186 2.00 11.54 -16.83
N GLU A 187 1.02 10.67 -16.56
CA GLU A 187 0.88 9.39 -17.25
C GLU A 187 0.81 9.56 -18.78
N GLY A 188 1.55 8.72 -19.52
CA GLY A 188 1.65 8.78 -20.98
C GLY A 188 2.74 9.74 -21.49
N GLU A 189 2.55 10.31 -22.68
CA GLU A 189 3.54 11.17 -23.36
C GLU A 189 3.50 12.64 -22.90
N ASN A 190 2.59 13.01 -22.01
CA ASN A 190 2.31 14.41 -21.65
C ASN A 190 3.18 14.95 -20.50
N SER A 191 4.32 14.33 -20.21
CA SER A 191 5.26 14.85 -19.22
C SER A 191 5.85 16.19 -19.68
N LYS A 192 6.02 17.14 -18.76
CA LYS A 192 6.41 18.53 -19.08
C LYS A 192 7.81 18.84 -18.57
N PRO A 193 8.78 19.19 -19.43
CA PRO A 193 10.13 19.53 -18.99
C PRO A 193 10.12 20.81 -18.16
N ILE A 194 10.85 20.80 -17.05
CA ILE A 194 11.06 21.97 -16.18
C ILE A 194 12.44 22.56 -16.43
N TRP A 195 13.47 21.71 -16.48
CA TRP A 195 14.85 22.10 -16.72
C TRP A 195 15.64 20.95 -17.37
N ASP A 196 16.61 21.31 -18.21
CA ASP A 196 17.61 20.40 -18.79
C ASP A 196 19.01 21.04 -18.70
N SER A 197 20.07 20.22 -18.65
CA SER A 197 21.47 20.66 -18.56
C SER A 197 21.90 21.62 -19.67
N ASP A 198 21.26 21.51 -20.84
CA ASP A 198 21.56 22.32 -22.01
C ASP A 198 20.82 23.68 -21.98
N MET A 199 19.93 23.89 -21.00
CA MET A 199 19.14 25.10 -20.85
C MET A 199 19.94 26.20 -20.15
N THR A 200 20.09 27.37 -20.80
CA THR A 200 20.71 28.54 -20.19
C THR A 200 19.73 29.25 -19.25
N LEU A 201 20.04 29.29 -17.96
CA LEU A 201 19.23 29.97 -16.95
C LEU A 201 19.73 31.39 -16.66
N LYS A 202 18.81 32.27 -16.27
CA LYS A 202 19.16 33.57 -15.71
C LYS A 202 19.73 33.35 -14.30
N SER A 203 20.86 33.97 -14.01
CA SER A 203 21.45 33.94 -12.66
C SER A 203 20.69 34.91 -11.74
N ALA A 204 20.29 34.44 -10.57
CA ALA A 204 19.68 35.23 -9.51
C ALA A 204 20.62 35.29 -8.30
N SER A 205 20.90 36.50 -7.82
CA SER A 205 21.82 36.72 -6.69
C SER A 205 21.22 36.33 -5.33
N GLU A 206 19.89 36.27 -5.22
CA GLU A 206 19.17 35.97 -3.99
C GLU A 206 17.97 35.05 -4.26
N TYR A 207 17.61 34.24 -3.25
CA TYR A 207 16.35 33.49 -3.25
C TYR A 207 15.18 34.46 -3.44
N PRO A 208 14.24 34.21 -4.37
CA PRO A 208 13.00 34.97 -4.44
C PRO A 208 12.33 34.98 -3.06
N GLN A 209 11.87 36.14 -2.59
CA GLN A 209 11.32 36.37 -1.23
C GLN A 209 10.02 35.60 -0.90
N VAL A 210 9.70 34.54 -1.64
CA VAL A 210 8.46 33.76 -1.49
C VAL A 210 8.67 32.65 -0.46
N TRP A 211 8.48 32.98 0.81
CA TRP A 211 8.58 32.01 1.92
C TRP A 211 7.26 31.27 2.15
N SER A 212 6.90 30.38 1.21
CA SER A 212 6.03 29.24 1.51
C SER A 212 6.79 27.95 1.25
N LYS A 213 6.75 27.04 2.23
CA LYS A 213 7.31 25.66 2.23
C LYS A 213 8.17 25.32 1.00
N ILE A 214 9.48 25.54 1.09
CA ILE A 214 10.41 25.05 0.06
C ILE A 214 10.52 23.54 0.24
N ASN A 215 10.05 22.79 -0.75
CA ASN A 215 10.35 21.38 -0.87
C ASN A 215 11.81 21.28 -1.29
N LYS A 216 12.67 21.00 -0.31
CA LYS A 216 14.00 20.49 -0.60
C LYS A 216 13.80 19.02 -0.93
N ALA A 217 13.98 18.66 -2.19
CA ALA A 217 14.14 17.26 -2.59
C ALA A 217 15.45 16.65 -2.04
N ASP A 218 16.14 17.36 -1.15
CA ASP A 218 17.09 16.79 -0.22
C ASP A 218 16.31 15.96 0.82
N GLY A 219 15.64 14.89 0.38
CA GLY A 219 14.94 13.96 1.27
C GLY A 219 15.87 13.60 2.41
N ASN A 220 15.53 13.95 3.66
CA ASN A 220 16.34 13.70 4.84
C ASN A 220 17.87 13.81 4.57
N ALA A 221 18.41 15.01 4.49
CA ALA A 221 19.84 15.25 4.28
C ALA A 221 20.37 14.67 2.94
N SER A 222 20.28 15.51 1.92
CA SER A 222 21.42 15.87 1.05
C SER A 222 22.44 14.77 0.78
N PHE A 223 22.47 14.26 -0.43
CA PHE A 223 23.62 13.48 -0.92
C PHE A 223 24.89 14.37 -1.04
N ALA A 224 24.74 15.69 -1.10
CA ALA A 224 25.85 16.65 -1.05
C ALA A 224 26.28 17.05 0.38
N ASP A 225 25.40 16.99 1.39
CA ASP A 225 25.83 17.03 2.82
C ASP A 225 26.00 15.61 3.40
N LYS A 226 25.91 14.58 2.54
CA LYS A 226 26.22 13.16 2.77
C LYS A 226 27.03 12.52 1.62
N LEU A 227 27.96 13.25 1.00
CA LEU A 227 29.30 12.65 1.03
C LEU A 227 29.59 12.74 2.52
N PRO A 228 29.58 11.62 3.30
CA PRO A 228 29.86 11.73 4.71
C PRO A 228 31.11 12.61 4.83
N TYR A 229 31.06 13.60 5.73
CA TYR A 229 32.22 14.41 6.13
C TYR A 229 33.46 13.55 6.46
N ASN A 230 33.26 12.23 6.53
CA ASN A 230 34.20 11.16 6.79
C ASN A 230 34.68 10.38 5.53
N LEU A 231 34.40 10.76 4.26
CA LEU A 231 34.96 10.03 3.09
C LEU A 231 36.50 10.07 3.14
N PHE A 232 37.06 11.26 3.40
CA PHE A 232 38.50 11.46 3.61
C PHE A 232 38.99 10.79 4.90
N ASP A 233 38.17 10.77 5.97
CA ASP A 233 38.50 10.04 7.21
C ASP A 233 38.56 8.51 7.01
N ASN A 234 37.95 7.99 5.95
CA ASN A 234 37.98 6.57 5.58
C ASN A 234 39.03 6.26 4.51
N LYS A 235 39.99 7.17 4.27
CA LYS A 235 41.13 6.94 3.37
C LYS A 235 41.87 5.66 3.74
N ILE A 236 42.18 4.85 2.74
CA ILE A 236 42.80 3.53 2.90
C ILE A 236 44.22 3.58 2.38
N LYS A 237 45.18 3.25 3.23
CA LYS A 237 46.60 3.20 2.83
C LYS A 237 46.94 2.02 1.92
N TYR A 238 46.25 0.89 2.11
CA TYR A 238 46.52 -0.36 1.39
C TYR A 238 45.23 -1.08 0.97
N ILE A 239 45.08 -1.29 -0.34
CA ILE A 239 43.90 -1.90 -0.96
C ILE A 239 43.65 -3.35 -0.55
N GLY A 240 44.69 -4.09 -0.15
CA GLY A 240 44.59 -5.51 0.22
C GLY A 240 43.89 -5.80 1.56
N ALA A 241 43.14 -4.84 2.11
CA ALA A 241 42.26 -5.02 3.26
C ALA A 241 40.79 -4.99 2.81
N PRO A 242 40.18 -6.12 2.40
CA PRO A 242 38.83 -6.17 1.84
C PRO A 242 37.76 -5.50 2.71
N SER A 243 37.84 -5.67 4.03
CA SER A 243 36.88 -5.06 4.97
C SER A 243 36.93 -3.53 4.97
N SER A 244 38.12 -2.95 4.80
CA SER A 244 38.29 -1.50 4.72
C SER A 244 37.74 -0.98 3.39
N VAL A 245 38.03 -1.69 2.29
CA VAL A 245 37.53 -1.36 0.95
C VAL A 245 36.01 -1.42 0.89
N ILE A 246 35.38 -2.45 1.47
CA ILE A 246 33.91 -2.55 1.53
C ILE A 246 33.32 -1.37 2.31
N LYS A 247 33.88 -1.03 3.47
CA LYS A 247 33.41 0.12 4.27
C LYS A 247 33.53 1.44 3.49
N LEU A 248 34.60 1.61 2.71
CA LEU A 248 34.76 2.77 1.84
C LEU A 248 33.68 2.79 0.75
N LEU A 249 33.43 1.68 0.06
CA LEU A 249 32.37 1.58 -0.96
C LEU A 249 30.96 1.81 -0.38
N GLU A 250 30.70 1.36 0.84
CA GLU A 250 29.46 1.70 1.55
C GLU A 250 29.35 3.21 1.77
N SER A 251 30.45 3.86 2.16
CA SER A 251 30.49 5.30 2.39
C SER A 251 30.37 6.14 1.12
N THR A 252 30.80 5.63 -0.04
CA THR A 252 30.61 6.32 -1.33
C THR A 252 29.17 6.23 -1.83
N GLY A 253 28.37 5.30 -1.30
CA GLY A 253 26.99 5.10 -1.75
C GLY A 253 26.86 4.30 -3.05
N VAL A 254 27.95 3.71 -3.57
CA VAL A 254 27.98 3.00 -4.85
C VAL A 254 26.93 1.88 -4.92
N TYR A 255 26.71 1.15 -3.82
CA TYR A 255 25.71 0.08 -3.74
C TYR A 255 24.28 0.57 -3.94
N THR A 256 23.99 1.80 -3.51
CA THR A 256 22.64 2.38 -3.62
C THR A 256 22.36 2.90 -5.02
N LYS A 257 23.40 3.45 -5.69
CA LYS A 257 23.26 4.09 -6.99
C LYS A 257 23.43 3.13 -8.17
N LEU A 258 24.37 2.18 -8.06
CA LEU A 258 24.71 1.24 -9.13
C LEU A 258 24.29 -0.21 -8.84
N GLY A 259 23.75 -0.46 -7.64
CA GLY A 259 23.22 -1.76 -7.25
C GLY A 259 24.24 -2.68 -6.57
N ALA A 260 23.82 -3.91 -6.32
CA ALA A 260 24.63 -4.89 -5.60
C ALA A 260 25.86 -5.33 -6.41
N LEU A 261 27.01 -5.41 -5.75
CA LEU A 261 28.29 -5.81 -6.36
C LEU A 261 29.11 -6.72 -5.45
N THR A 262 30.12 -7.38 -6.03
CA THR A 262 31.23 -8.04 -5.32
C THR A 262 32.57 -7.41 -5.74
N ILE A 263 33.59 -7.54 -4.89
CA ILE A 263 34.92 -6.97 -5.16
C ILE A 263 35.95 -8.06 -5.43
N GLN A 264 36.89 -7.78 -6.32
CA GLN A 264 38.11 -8.55 -6.52
C GLN A 264 39.31 -7.61 -6.39
N LEU A 265 40.34 -8.04 -5.66
CA LEU A 265 41.51 -7.21 -5.37
C LEU A 265 42.74 -7.79 -6.06
N HIS A 266 43.45 -6.93 -6.80
CA HIS A 266 44.66 -7.29 -7.53
C HIS A 266 45.87 -6.74 -6.77
N THR A 267 46.42 -7.54 -5.85
CA THR A 267 47.52 -7.12 -4.95
C THR A 267 48.82 -7.89 -5.15
N VAL A 268 48.92 -8.68 -6.22
CA VAL A 268 50.07 -9.57 -6.49
C VAL A 268 51.22 -8.83 -7.17
N LYS A 269 50.90 -7.91 -8.10
CA LYS A 269 51.88 -7.13 -8.87
C LYS A 269 51.33 -5.73 -9.14
N GLU A 270 52.20 -4.73 -9.16
CA GLU A 270 51.82 -3.37 -9.52
C GLU A 270 51.51 -3.22 -11.02
N PRO A 271 50.54 -2.36 -11.39
CA PRO A 271 49.72 -1.52 -10.50
C PRO A 271 48.72 -2.35 -9.67
N PHE A 272 48.54 -2.02 -8.40
CA PHE A 272 47.50 -2.67 -7.60
C PHE A 272 46.12 -2.17 -8.02
N GLY A 273 45.13 -3.05 -8.03
CA GLY A 273 43.83 -2.72 -8.57
C GLY A 273 42.65 -3.31 -7.82
N ILE A 274 41.47 -2.81 -8.15
CA ILE A 274 40.19 -3.36 -7.71
C ILE A 274 39.25 -3.52 -8.89
N THR A 275 38.60 -4.67 -8.99
CA THR A 275 37.50 -4.91 -9.92
C THR A 275 36.18 -4.99 -9.17
N LEU A 276 35.22 -4.16 -9.58
CA LEU A 276 33.85 -4.11 -9.05
C LEU A 276 32.93 -4.92 -9.97
N ASN A 277 32.41 -6.05 -9.49
CA ASN A 277 31.55 -6.95 -10.26
C ASN A 277 30.09 -6.75 -9.86
N PHE A 278 29.34 -6.02 -10.67
CA PHE A 278 27.93 -5.75 -10.44
C PHE A 278 27.06 -6.96 -10.80
N LYS A 279 26.01 -7.18 -10.00
CA LYS A 279 25.11 -8.33 -10.16
C LYS A 279 23.90 -8.05 -11.05
N ASN A 280 23.55 -6.77 -11.21
CA ASN A 280 22.37 -6.36 -11.96
C ASN A 280 22.70 -6.23 -13.44
N ILE A 281 21.77 -6.66 -14.30
CA ILE A 281 21.88 -6.50 -15.75
C ILE A 281 21.78 -5.02 -16.09
N VAL A 282 22.68 -4.55 -16.95
CA VAL A 282 22.67 -3.18 -17.49
C VAL A 282 22.20 -3.23 -18.94
N ASP A 283 21.08 -2.56 -19.22
CA ASP A 283 20.52 -2.47 -20.57
C ASP A 283 21.43 -1.68 -21.51
N LYS A 284 21.36 -2.02 -22.82
CA LYS A 284 22.26 -1.46 -23.84
C LYS A 284 22.23 0.08 -23.90
N ASP A 285 21.05 0.65 -23.69
CA ASP A 285 20.84 2.10 -23.76
C ASP A 285 21.42 2.82 -22.53
N ASP A 286 21.53 2.12 -21.39
CA ASP A 286 22.02 2.68 -20.12
C ASP A 286 23.54 2.49 -19.91
N ARG A 287 24.20 1.64 -20.72
CA ARG A 287 25.63 1.31 -20.54
C ARG A 287 26.55 2.53 -20.49
N LYS A 288 26.39 3.45 -21.45
CA LYS A 288 27.22 4.66 -21.51
C LYS A 288 27.07 5.52 -20.25
N GLU A 289 25.88 5.53 -19.67
CA GLU A 289 25.55 6.26 -18.45
C GLU A 289 26.12 5.55 -17.21
N PHE A 290 25.92 4.23 -17.11
CA PHE A 290 26.49 3.38 -16.07
C PHE A 290 28.02 3.52 -16.03
N ASP A 291 28.69 3.39 -17.17
CA ASP A 291 30.14 3.49 -17.28
C ASP A 291 30.66 4.89 -16.92
N GLY A 292 29.93 5.95 -17.28
CA GLY A 292 30.26 7.32 -16.90
C GLY A 292 30.16 7.56 -15.39
N LEU A 293 29.13 7.02 -14.75
CA LEU A 293 28.97 7.09 -13.30
C LEU A 293 30.04 6.26 -12.59
N MET A 294 30.31 5.04 -13.08
CA MET A 294 31.40 4.20 -12.56
C MET A 294 32.77 4.86 -12.68
N THR A 295 33.05 5.54 -13.80
CA THR A 295 34.29 6.31 -14.00
C THR A 295 34.44 7.38 -12.91
N SER A 296 33.35 8.03 -12.52
CA SER A 296 33.37 9.03 -11.43
C SER A 296 33.69 8.38 -10.08
N TYR A 297 33.10 7.23 -9.77
CA TYR A 297 33.46 6.45 -8.58
C TYR A 297 34.91 5.96 -8.63
N ALA A 298 35.41 5.56 -9.80
CA ALA A 298 36.79 5.12 -9.98
C ALA A 298 37.78 6.23 -9.60
N TYR A 299 37.54 7.48 -9.98
CA TYR A 299 38.39 8.60 -9.56
C TYR A 299 38.37 8.81 -8.04
N VAL A 300 37.21 8.69 -7.40
CA VAL A 300 37.10 8.78 -5.93
C VAL A 300 37.88 7.66 -5.24
N LEU A 301 37.77 6.42 -5.74
CA LEU A 301 38.51 5.28 -5.20
C LEU A 301 40.01 5.41 -5.42
N LEU A 302 40.44 5.87 -6.60
CA LEU A 302 41.84 6.19 -6.87
C LEU A 302 42.36 7.27 -5.93
N ALA A 303 41.58 8.32 -5.63
CA ALA A 303 41.99 9.36 -4.69
C ALA A 303 42.10 8.86 -3.25
N LEU A 304 41.19 7.98 -2.81
CA LEU A 304 41.04 7.57 -1.40
C LEU A 304 41.76 6.28 -1.02
N ILE A 305 42.29 5.54 -2.00
CA ILE A 305 43.08 4.33 -1.75
C ILE A 305 44.50 4.58 -2.22
N ASP A 306 45.43 4.86 -1.29
CA ASP A 306 46.77 5.38 -1.61
C ASP A 306 47.52 4.54 -2.64
N ASN A 307 47.55 3.22 -2.45
CA ASN A 307 48.29 2.30 -3.31
C ASN A 307 47.47 1.76 -4.50
N CYS A 308 46.24 2.21 -4.73
CA CYS A 308 45.44 1.80 -5.88
C CYS A 308 45.91 2.52 -7.15
N GLY A 309 46.30 1.75 -8.16
CA GLY A 309 46.74 2.22 -9.46
C GLY A 309 45.68 2.11 -10.56
N GLU A 310 44.71 1.22 -10.39
CA GLU A 310 43.65 0.98 -11.37
C GLU A 310 42.34 0.51 -10.73
N VAL A 311 41.23 0.91 -11.34
CA VAL A 311 39.88 0.49 -10.96
C VAL A 311 39.17 0.01 -12.21
N SER A 312 38.67 -1.22 -12.18
CA SER A 312 37.85 -1.76 -13.26
C SER A 312 36.49 -2.24 -12.78
N TRP A 313 35.56 -2.48 -13.71
CA TRP A 313 34.24 -2.98 -13.38
C TRP A 313 33.67 -3.91 -14.46
N THR A 314 32.77 -4.77 -14.01
CA THR A 314 32.01 -5.70 -14.83
C THR A 314 30.53 -5.65 -14.45
N TYR A 315 29.66 -5.94 -15.40
CA TYR A 315 28.22 -6.16 -15.18
C TYR A 315 27.68 -7.12 -16.24
N PRO A 316 26.66 -7.93 -15.92
CA PRO A 316 25.99 -8.76 -16.91
C PRO A 316 25.25 -7.88 -17.94
N ASP A 317 25.29 -8.29 -19.20
CA ASP A 317 24.54 -7.66 -20.29
C ASP A 317 23.66 -8.68 -21.03
N ASN A 318 22.61 -8.19 -21.71
CA ASN A 318 21.64 -9.03 -22.43
C ASN A 318 22.20 -9.74 -23.68
N VAL A 319 23.51 -9.64 -23.95
CA VAL A 319 24.13 -10.12 -25.19
C VAL A 319 25.07 -11.30 -24.91
N ASN A 320 25.79 -11.28 -23.78
CA ASN A 320 26.70 -12.34 -23.36
C ASN A 320 26.37 -12.77 -21.92
N GLU A 321 25.62 -13.87 -21.76
CA GLU A 321 25.21 -14.39 -20.45
C GLU A 321 26.36 -15.04 -19.64
N GLU A 322 27.55 -15.29 -20.22
CA GLU A 322 28.51 -16.23 -19.61
C GLU A 322 29.96 -15.79 -19.38
N ASP A 323 30.38 -14.56 -19.69
CA ASP A 323 31.74 -14.14 -19.29
C ASP A 323 31.78 -12.73 -18.70
N ALA A 324 32.37 -12.64 -17.50
CA ALA A 324 32.70 -11.41 -16.79
C ALA A 324 33.82 -10.65 -17.53
N GLU A 325 33.54 -10.20 -18.74
CA GLU A 325 34.45 -9.37 -19.51
C GLU A 325 34.51 -7.99 -18.86
N GLU A 326 35.74 -7.47 -18.69
CA GLU A 326 35.97 -6.11 -18.19
C GLU A 326 35.26 -5.09 -19.08
N LYS A 327 34.29 -4.36 -18.51
CA LYS A 327 33.47 -3.40 -19.25
C LYS A 327 34.07 -2.00 -19.23
N GLY A 328 34.83 -1.67 -18.18
CA GLY A 328 35.57 -0.42 -18.11
C GLY A 328 36.74 -0.49 -17.13
N LEU A 329 37.72 0.37 -17.38
CA LEU A 329 38.98 0.49 -16.67
C LEU A 329 39.36 1.97 -16.58
N VAL A 330 39.76 2.40 -15.40
CA VAL A 330 40.37 3.71 -15.16
C VAL A 330 41.68 3.52 -14.44
N THR A 331 42.76 4.04 -15.01
CA THR A 331 44.10 4.05 -14.42
C THR A 331 44.42 5.41 -13.79
N LEU A 332 45.51 5.48 -13.02
CA LEU A 332 46.05 6.77 -12.55
C LEU A 332 46.36 7.73 -13.70
N TYR A 333 46.82 7.22 -14.84
CA TYR A 333 47.11 8.02 -16.02
C TYR A 333 45.83 8.66 -16.58
N ASP A 334 44.76 7.88 -16.71
CA ASP A 334 43.47 8.38 -17.21
C ASP A 334 42.91 9.47 -16.28
N ALA A 335 43.04 9.25 -14.97
CA ALA A 335 42.63 10.21 -13.95
C ALA A 335 43.44 11.52 -14.00
N GLU A 336 44.77 11.43 -14.17
CA GLU A 336 45.65 12.60 -14.29
C GLU A 336 45.34 13.41 -15.55
N VAL A 337 45.10 12.74 -16.68
CA VAL A 337 44.70 13.39 -17.94
C VAL A 337 43.37 14.13 -17.78
N PHE A 338 42.40 13.53 -17.07
CA PHE A 338 41.08 14.12 -16.87
C PHE A 338 41.11 15.30 -15.88
N LEU A 339 41.83 15.16 -14.77
CA LEU A 339 41.85 16.15 -13.68
C LEU A 339 42.88 17.26 -13.87
N GLY A 340 43.86 17.05 -14.76
CA GLY A 340 44.97 17.99 -15.00
C GLY A 340 46.02 18.01 -13.88
N LYS A 341 45.91 17.13 -12.88
CA LYS A 341 46.88 16.89 -11.81
C LYS A 341 46.66 15.49 -11.21
N ASP A 342 47.62 15.04 -10.40
CA ASP A 342 47.54 13.75 -9.72
C ASP A 342 46.25 13.62 -8.87
N VAL A 343 45.46 12.59 -9.18
CA VAL A 343 44.21 12.24 -8.51
C VAL A 343 44.38 12.03 -7.00
N LYS A 344 45.56 11.58 -6.54
CA LYS A 344 45.85 11.38 -5.12
C LYS A 344 45.82 12.68 -4.32
N THR A 345 46.13 13.81 -4.95
CA THR A 345 46.12 15.14 -4.31
C THR A 345 44.71 15.63 -3.96
N TYR A 346 43.68 14.99 -4.51
CA TYR A 346 42.29 15.28 -4.15
C TYR A 346 41.81 14.47 -2.94
N GLY A 347 42.59 13.47 -2.49
CA GLY A 347 42.32 12.66 -1.31
C GLY A 347 43.08 13.10 -0.06
N GLU A 348 43.70 14.28 -0.09
CA GLU A 348 44.37 14.96 1.03
C GLU A 348 43.47 16.05 1.60
#